data_AF-A0A4Q7G8N9-F1
#
_entry.id   AF-A0A4Q7G8N9-F1
#
_cell.length_a   1.000
_cell.length_b   1.000
_cell.length_c   1.000
_cell.angle_alpha   90.00
_cell.angle_beta   90.00
_cell.angle_gamma   90.00
#
_symmetry.space_group_name_H-M   'P 1'
#
loop_
_entity.id
_entity.type
_entity.pdbx_description
1 polymer ?
#
loop_
_entity_poly.entity_id
_entity_poly.type
_entity_poly.pdbx_seq_one_letter_code
_entity_poly.pdbx_strand_id
1 'polypeptide(L)'
;MKLLSLITLGLLVGFAPPSAAVEQCRFIQAKAEREACYERQAVALEAKRKPEPVYDSKPMESLQQMRRDDEEVYKSLRSICRGC
;
A
#
# COMPACT_ATOMS: atom_id res chain seq x y z
N MET A 1 -18.32 17.96 -48.37
CA MET A 1 -18.23 18.72 -47.09
C MET A 1 -18.44 17.87 -45.83
N LYS A 2 -19.12 16.71 -45.86
CA LYS A 2 -19.31 15.84 -44.68
C LYS A 2 -18.05 15.08 -44.23
N LEU A 3 -17.18 14.69 -45.16
CA LEU A 3 -15.95 13.94 -44.87
C LEU A 3 -14.88 14.79 -44.16
N LEU A 4 -14.75 16.07 -44.54
CA LEU A 4 -13.81 17.01 -43.89
C LEU A 4 -14.17 17.27 -42.43
N SER A 5 -15.48 17.31 -42.10
CA SER A 5 -15.97 17.52 -40.73
C SER A 5 -15.64 16.33 -39.80
N LEU A 6 -15.68 15.11 -40.33
CA LEU A 6 -15.31 13.90 -39.58
C LEU A 6 -13.80 13.84 -39.28
N ILE A 7 -12.96 14.30 -40.21
CA ILE A 7 -11.50 14.32 -40.04
C ILE A 7 -11.10 15.32 -38.96
N THR A 8 -11.72 16.50 -38.92
CA THR A 8 -11.45 17.50 -37.88
C THR A 8 -11.92 17.06 -36.49
N LEU A 9 -12.98 16.26 -36.40
CA LEU A 9 -13.48 15.74 -35.11
C LEU A 9 -12.58 14.62 -34.56
N GLY A 10 -12.04 13.76 -35.43
CA GLY A 10 -11.11 12.71 -35.02
C GLY A 10 -9.77 13.24 -34.50
N LEU A 11 -9.30 14.39 -35.03
CA LEU A 11 -8.04 15.00 -34.60
C LEU A 11 -8.12 15.59 -33.18
N LEU A 12 -9.29 16.01 -32.73
CA LEU A 12 -9.51 16.56 -31.38
C LEU A 12 -9.55 15.48 -30.28
N VAL A 13 -9.87 14.23 -30.64
CA VAL A 13 -9.92 13.10 -29.68
C VAL A 13 -8.52 12.51 -29.41
N GLY A 14 -7.54 12.77 -30.29
CA GLY A 14 -6.17 12.24 -30.14
C GLY A 14 -5.27 12.97 -29.15
N PHE A 15 -5.72 14.10 -28.59
CA PHE A 15 -4.91 14.96 -27.69
C PHE A 15 -5.38 14.94 -26.22
N ALA A 16 -6.38 14.14 -25.88
CA ALA A 16 -6.80 13.98 -24.50
C ALA A 16 -5.85 12.99 -23.80
N PRO A 17 -5.06 13.41 -22.79
CA PRO A 17 -4.34 12.47 -21.95
C PRO A 17 -5.37 11.51 -21.30
N PRO A 18 -5.12 10.19 -21.30
CA PRO A 18 -6.05 9.22 -20.76
C PRO A 18 -6.33 9.55 -19.29
N SER A 19 -7.61 9.78 -19.00
CA SER A 19 -8.12 10.01 -17.67
C SER A 19 -7.78 8.84 -16.75
N ALA A 20 -7.08 9.16 -15.65
CA ALA A 20 -7.09 8.43 -14.39
C ALA A 20 -6.80 6.91 -14.43
N ALA A 21 -5.85 6.47 -15.26
CA ALA A 21 -5.03 5.30 -14.93
C ALA A 21 -3.84 5.80 -14.12
N VAL A 22 -3.43 5.09 -13.07
CA VAL A 22 -2.20 5.39 -12.32
C VAL A 22 -1.08 5.63 -13.32
N GLU A 23 -0.63 6.89 -13.49
CA GLU A 23 0.41 7.20 -14.47
C GLU A 23 1.61 6.32 -14.14
N GLN A 24 1.96 5.39 -15.03
CA GLN A 24 3.14 4.56 -14.83
C GLN A 24 4.36 5.44 -15.12
N CYS A 25 4.77 6.25 -14.14
CA CYS A 25 5.92 7.16 -14.21
C CYS A 25 7.22 6.44 -14.66
N ARG A 26 7.26 5.10 -14.51
CA ARG A 26 8.35 4.24 -14.99
C ARG A 26 8.59 4.31 -16.51
N PHE A 27 7.55 4.55 -17.32
CA PHE A 27 7.69 4.56 -18.79
C PHE A 27 8.15 5.90 -19.36
N ILE A 28 8.31 6.93 -18.52
CA ILE A 28 8.80 8.23 -18.93
C ILE A 28 10.32 8.17 -19.17
N GLN A 29 10.73 8.43 -20.41
CA GLN A 29 12.15 8.36 -20.82
C GLN A 29 12.95 9.57 -20.34
N ALA A 30 12.35 10.76 -20.38
CA ALA A 30 13.00 11.98 -19.89
C ALA A 30 13.06 11.98 -18.36
N LYS A 31 14.28 12.13 -17.80
CA LYS A 31 14.49 12.09 -16.34
C LYS A 31 13.70 13.18 -15.60
N ALA A 32 13.74 14.42 -16.10
CA ALA A 32 13.04 15.54 -15.47
C ALA A 32 11.51 15.33 -15.43
N GLU A 33 10.94 14.81 -16.50
CA GLU A 33 9.50 14.50 -16.56
C GLU A 33 9.13 13.33 -15.64
N ARG A 34 10.02 12.35 -15.50
CA ARG A 34 9.86 11.21 -14.58
C ARG A 34 9.84 11.68 -13.12
N GLU A 35 10.75 12.56 -12.75
CA GLU A 35 10.84 13.12 -11.39
C GLU A 35 9.60 13.95 -11.07
N ALA A 36 9.18 14.82 -11.98
CA ALA A 36 7.94 15.60 -11.82
C ALA A 36 6.69 14.72 -11.69
N CYS A 37 6.62 13.58 -12.38
CA CYS A 37 5.54 12.60 -12.24
C CYS A 37 5.50 11.96 -10.85
N TYR A 38 6.67 11.59 -10.31
CA TYR A 38 6.77 11.01 -8.97
C TYR A 38 6.40 12.02 -7.87
N GLU A 39 6.80 13.29 -8.00
CA GLU A 39 6.42 14.33 -7.04
C GLU A 39 4.90 14.50 -6.94
N ARG A 40 4.20 14.52 -8.09
CA ARG A 40 2.73 14.60 -8.09
C ARG A 40 2.07 13.38 -7.44
N GLN A 41 2.63 12.19 -7.64
CA GLN A 41 2.14 10.99 -6.96
C GLN A 41 2.38 11.04 -5.45
N ALA A 42 3.54 11.53 -5.00
CA ALA A 42 3.84 11.67 -3.58
C ALA A 42 2.84 12.59 -2.89
N VAL A 43 2.54 13.76 -3.48
CA VAL A 43 1.54 14.71 -2.96
C VAL A 43 0.13 14.08 -2.92
N ALA A 44 -0.26 13.34 -3.97
CA ALA A 44 -1.55 12.66 -4.00
C ALA A 44 -1.64 11.51 -2.99
N LEU A 45 -0.53 10.82 -2.72
CA LEU A 45 -0.42 9.77 -1.70
C LEU A 45 -0.51 10.35 -0.29
N GLU A 46 0.14 11.48 -0.04
CA GLU A 46 0.04 12.21 1.23
C GLU A 46 -1.39 12.66 1.50
N ALA A 47 -2.08 13.21 0.50
CA ALA A 47 -3.50 13.60 0.62
C ALA A 47 -4.44 12.40 0.88
N LYS A 48 -4.04 11.19 0.47
CA LYS A 48 -4.81 9.95 0.70
C LYS A 48 -4.35 9.15 1.93
N ARG A 49 -3.29 9.59 2.60
CA ARG A 49 -2.72 8.87 3.75
C ARG A 49 -3.73 8.92 4.89
N LYS A 50 -4.40 7.78 5.14
CA LYS A 50 -5.19 7.60 6.36
C LYS A 50 -4.25 7.73 7.57
N PRO A 51 -4.75 8.24 8.72
CA PRO A 51 -3.98 8.24 9.95
C PRO A 51 -3.50 6.82 10.26
N GLU A 52 -2.31 6.72 10.85
CA GLU A 52 -1.71 5.46 11.24
C GLU A 52 -2.74 4.65 12.04
N PRO A 53 -3.06 3.41 11.64
CA PRO A 53 -4.01 2.62 12.39
C PRO A 53 -3.47 2.48 13.81
N VAL A 54 -4.31 2.84 14.80
CA VAL A 54 -3.96 2.62 16.20
C VAL A 54 -3.76 1.13 16.37
N TYR A 55 -2.51 0.72 16.49
CA TYR A 55 -2.15 -0.68 16.66
C TYR A 55 -2.60 -1.10 18.06
N ASP A 56 -3.60 -1.97 18.12
CA ASP A 56 -4.01 -2.58 19.38
C ASP A 56 -2.89 -3.54 19.83
N SER A 57 -2.24 -3.23 20.95
CA SER A 57 -1.18 -4.05 21.54
C SER A 57 -1.73 -5.29 22.24
N LYS A 58 -3.04 -5.33 22.55
CA LYS A 58 -3.68 -6.42 23.32
C LYS A 58 -3.43 -7.80 22.73
N PRO A 59 -3.46 -8.04 21.41
CA PRO A 59 -3.13 -9.34 20.85
C PRO A 59 -1.69 -9.77 21.14
N MET A 60 -0.73 -8.84 21.09
CA MET A 60 0.68 -9.13 21.40
C MET A 60 0.89 -9.40 22.89
N GLU A 61 0.24 -8.61 23.74
CA GLU A 61 0.27 -8.82 25.19
C GLU A 61 -0.37 -10.18 25.58
N SER A 62 -1.48 -10.55 24.94
CA SER A 62 -2.13 -11.84 25.14
C SER A 62 -1.21 -13.02 24.74
N LEU A 63 -0.48 -12.92 23.64
CA LEU A 63 0.47 -13.96 23.22
C LEU A 63 1.66 -14.07 24.19
N GLN A 64 2.14 -12.95 24.71
CA GLN A 64 3.21 -12.96 25.73
C GLN A 64 2.73 -13.58 27.04
N GLN A 65 1.48 -13.34 27.43
CA GLN A 65 0.89 -13.93 28.62
C GLN A 65 0.78 -15.45 28.50
N MET A 66 0.21 -15.95 27.39
CA MET A 66 0.12 -17.39 27.13
C MET A 66 1.47 -18.10 27.26
N ARG A 67 2.54 -17.50 26.70
CA ARG A 67 3.89 -18.06 26.81
C ARG A 67 4.40 -18.15 28.25
N ARG A 68 4.08 -17.17 29.10
CA ARG A 68 4.47 -17.19 30.52
C ARG A 68 3.70 -18.26 31.28
N ASP A 69 2.40 -18.38 31.00
CA ASP A 69 1.55 -19.38 31.61
C ASP A 69 2.01 -20.80 31.23
N ASP A 70 2.39 -21.03 29.97
CA ASP A 70 2.97 -22.30 29.51
C ASP A 70 4.28 -22.65 30.26
N GLU A 71 5.20 -21.68 30.41
CA GLU A 71 6.45 -21.89 31.14
C GLU A 71 6.20 -22.27 32.61
N GLU A 72 5.21 -21.64 33.25
CA GLU A 72 4.81 -21.96 34.62
C GLU A 72 4.22 -23.37 34.73
N VAL A 73 3.35 -23.75 33.79
CA VAL A 73 2.79 -25.11 33.71
C VAL A 73 3.92 -26.13 33.53
N TYR A 74 4.86 -25.91 32.62
CA TYR A 74 6.00 -26.82 32.43
C TYR A 74 6.85 -26.96 33.70
N LYS A 75 7.08 -25.85 34.42
CA LYS A 75 7.83 -25.85 35.67
C LYS A 75 7.10 -26.65 36.77
N SER A 76 5.78 -26.48 36.88
CA SER A 76 4.96 -27.22 37.84
C SER A 76 4.92 -28.72 37.51
N LEU A 77 4.74 -29.08 36.23
CA LEU A 77 4.78 -30.47 35.76
C LEU A 77 6.13 -31.14 36.06
N ARG A 78 7.24 -30.42 35.86
CA ARG A 78 8.58 -30.92 36.20
C ARG A 78 8.80 -31.10 37.71
N SER A 79 8.09 -30.34 38.54
CA SER A 79 8.15 -30.52 40.00
C SER A 79 7.36 -31.75 40.47
N ILE A 80 6.29 -32.11 39.75
CA ILE A 80 5.42 -33.25 40.04
C ILE A 80 6.03 -34.55 39.49
N CYS A 81 6.45 -34.56 38.23
CA CYS A 81 7.08 -35.70 37.57
C CYS A 81 8.60 -35.65 37.78
N ARG A 82 9.08 -36.12 38.94
CA ARG A 82 10.51 -36.19 39.27
C ARG A 82 11.31 -37.30 38.56
N GLY A 83 10.73 -37.95 37.55
CA GLY A 83 11.36 -39.04 36.81
C GLY A 83 11.45 -40.33 37.64
N CYS A 84 10.67 -41.33 37.25
CA CYS A 84 11.05 -42.73 37.41
C CYS A 84 11.57 -43.22 36.06
#